data_AF-A0A3N5IJT2-F1
#
_entry.id   AF-A0A3N5IJT2-F1
#
_cell.length_a   1.000
_cell.length_b   1.000
_cell.length_c   1.000
_cell.angle_alpha   90.00
_cell.angle_beta   90.00
_cell.angle_gamma   90.00
#
_symmetry.space_group_name_H-M   'P 1'
#
loop_
_entity.id
_entity.type
_entity.pdbx_description
1 polymer ?
#
loop_
_entity_poly.entity_id
_entity_poly.type
_entity_poly.pdbx_seq_one_letter_code
_entity_poly.pdbx_strand_id
1 'polypeptide(L)'
;MKINNLSRAEALGALVSSENGLSETEAAKRLSENGFNEIRESARTPLSLRFLKQFTHFLAVLLWIGAGLSFLSAYLHPGESMSTLGFAIVGVILINALFTFIQEYRAEMALEA
;
A
#
# COMPACT_ATOMS: atom_id res chain seq x y z
N MET A 1 -7.61 8.07 -26.04
CA MET A 1 -8.70 8.52 -26.93
C MET A 1 -9.96 8.71 -26.07
N LYS A 2 -10.66 9.85 -26.15
CA LYS A 2 -11.87 10.10 -25.35
C LYS A 2 -13.11 9.53 -26.08
N ILE A 3 -13.34 8.23 -25.91
CA ILE A 3 -14.44 7.51 -26.59
C ILE A 3 -15.82 8.06 -26.15
N ASN A 4 -15.90 8.60 -24.94
CA ASN A 4 -17.11 9.17 -24.35
C ASN A 4 -17.68 10.40 -25.07
N ASN A 5 -16.91 11.04 -25.97
CA ASN A 5 -17.36 12.21 -26.73
C ASN A 5 -17.68 11.89 -28.19
N LEU A 6 -17.59 10.62 -28.62
CA LEU A 6 -17.85 10.19 -29.99
C LEU A 6 -19.32 9.83 -30.18
N SER A 7 -19.86 10.06 -31.38
CA SER A 7 -21.16 9.48 -31.76
C SER A 7 -21.07 7.95 -31.87
N ARG A 8 -22.22 7.25 -31.85
CA ARG A 8 -22.28 5.78 -31.92
C ARG A 8 -21.49 5.21 -33.12
N ALA A 9 -21.66 5.80 -34.29
CA ALA A 9 -20.99 5.35 -35.51
C ALA A 9 -19.46 5.56 -35.45
N GLU A 10 -19.03 6.70 -34.91
CA GLU A 10 -17.60 7.01 -34.74
C GLU A 10 -16.95 6.11 -33.69
N ALA A 11 -17.64 5.81 -32.59
CA ALA A 11 -17.16 4.88 -31.56
C ALA A 11 -17.01 3.46 -32.10
N LEU A 12 -17.99 2.98 -32.89
CA LEU A 12 -17.91 1.67 -33.55
C LEU A 12 -16.75 1.60 -34.54
N GLY A 13 -16.55 2.64 -35.34
CA GLY A 13 -15.40 2.73 -36.25
C GLY A 13 -14.06 2.75 -35.50
N ALA A 14 -13.96 3.55 -34.44
CA ALA A 14 -12.73 3.71 -33.66
C ALA A 14 -12.37 2.45 -32.84
N LEU A 15 -13.36 1.67 -32.41
CA LEU A 15 -13.17 0.39 -31.70
C LEU A 15 -13.15 -0.82 -32.64
N VAL A 16 -13.23 -0.59 -33.96
CA VAL A 16 -13.32 -1.63 -35.00
C VAL A 16 -14.38 -2.67 -34.60
N SER A 17 -15.57 -2.20 -34.28
CA SER A 17 -16.71 -3.00 -33.83
C SER A 17 -17.90 -2.76 -34.75
N SER A 18 -18.89 -3.65 -34.69
CA SER A 18 -20.14 -3.52 -35.46
C SER A 18 -21.35 -3.38 -34.54
N GLU A 19 -22.50 -3.00 -35.11
CA GLU A 19 -23.77 -2.99 -34.37
C GLU A 19 -24.20 -4.39 -33.90
N ASN A 20 -23.74 -5.44 -34.59
CA ASN A 20 -24.03 -6.83 -34.26
C ASN A 20 -22.97 -7.43 -33.30
N GLY A 21 -22.01 -6.62 -32.82
CA GLY A 21 -20.91 -7.07 -31.98
C GLY A 21 -19.67 -7.52 -32.76
N LEU A 22 -18.79 -8.28 -32.09
CA LEU A 22 -17.58 -8.87 -32.67
C LEU A 22 -17.84 -10.30 -33.13
N SER A 23 -17.12 -10.76 -34.15
CA SER A 23 -17.08 -12.19 -34.48
C SER A 23 -16.31 -12.97 -33.42
N GLU A 24 -16.59 -14.25 -33.27
CA GLU A 24 -15.84 -15.12 -32.33
C GLU A 24 -14.34 -15.13 -32.62
N THR A 25 -13.96 -15.08 -33.90
CA THR A 25 -12.56 -15.03 -34.33
C THR A 25 -11.85 -13.75 -33.87
N GLU A 26 -12.51 -12.60 -34.01
CA GLU A 26 -11.97 -11.31 -33.60
C GLU A 26 -11.95 -11.18 -32.08
N ALA A 27 -12.98 -11.69 -31.39
CA ALA A 27 -13.01 -11.74 -29.93
C ALA A 27 -11.86 -12.60 -29.37
N ALA A 28 -11.62 -13.79 -29.93
CA ALA A 28 -10.53 -14.65 -29.51
C ALA A 28 -9.15 -14.02 -29.78
N LYS A 29 -9.00 -13.36 -30.93
CA LYS A 29 -7.78 -12.61 -31.26
C LYS A 29 -7.51 -11.50 -30.24
N ARG A 30 -8.51 -10.66 -29.96
CA ARG A 30 -8.39 -9.57 -28.97
C ARG A 30 -8.11 -10.09 -27.57
N LEU A 31 -8.69 -11.23 -27.19
CA LEU A 31 -8.42 -11.86 -25.90
C LEU A 31 -6.97 -12.33 -25.80
N SER A 32 -6.42 -12.89 -26.88
CA SER A 32 -5.00 -13.29 -26.92
C SER A 32 -4.04 -12.09 -26.88
N GLU A 33 -4.41 -10.97 -27.49
CA GLU A 33 -3.55 -9.77 -27.56
C GLU A 33 -3.61 -8.94 -26.28
N ASN A 34 -4.81 -8.76 -25.71
CA ASN A 34 -5.04 -7.85 -24.57
C ASN A 34 -5.12 -8.58 -23.23
N GLY A 35 -5.31 -9.89 -23.25
CA GLY A 35 -5.58 -10.68 -22.05
C GLY A 35 -7.02 -10.52 -21.54
N PHE A 36 -7.31 -11.22 -20.44
CA PHE A 36 -8.59 -11.12 -19.76
C PHE A 36 -8.78 -9.72 -19.18
N ASN A 37 -10.02 -9.22 -19.24
CA ASN A 37 -10.41 -7.99 -18.56
C ASN A 37 -10.60 -8.25 -17.06
N GLU A 38 -9.49 -8.56 -16.39
CA GLU A 38 -9.43 -8.85 -14.96
C GLU A 38 -8.46 -7.86 -14.28
N ILE A 39 -8.86 -7.35 -13.12
CA ILE A 39 -7.94 -6.59 -12.26
C ILE A 39 -7.10 -7.64 -11.52
N ARG A 40 -5.88 -7.89 -12.01
CA ARG A 40 -4.95 -8.78 -11.31
C ARG A 40 -4.54 -8.12 -10.00
N GLU A 41 -4.91 -8.72 -8.88
CA GLU A 41 -4.34 -8.33 -7.58
C GLU A 41 -2.82 -8.52 -7.66
N SER A 42 -2.07 -7.43 -7.45
CA SER A 42 -0.62 -7.53 -7.30
C SER A 42 -0.31 -8.40 -6.10
N ALA A 43 0.69 -9.30 -6.22
CA ALA A 43 1.12 -10.17 -5.14
C ALA A 43 1.19 -9.40 -3.81
N ARG A 44 0.33 -9.77 -2.86
CA ARG A 44 0.22 -9.07 -1.58
C ARG A 44 1.53 -9.21 -0.83
N THR A 45 2.05 -8.09 -0.34
CA THR A 45 3.22 -8.13 0.54
C THR A 45 2.83 -8.89 1.80
N PRO A 46 3.64 -9.84 2.30
CA PRO A 46 3.28 -10.60 3.48
C PRO A 46 3.06 -9.68 4.67
N LEU A 47 2.01 -9.96 5.45
CA LEU A 47 1.54 -9.16 6.57
C LEU A 47 2.65 -8.86 7.60
N SER A 48 3.53 -9.84 7.83
CA SER A 48 4.70 -9.71 8.72
C SER A 48 5.74 -8.72 8.20
N LEU A 49 5.97 -8.67 6.89
CA LEU A 49 6.90 -7.72 6.28
C LEU A 49 6.33 -6.30 6.30
N ARG A 50 5.02 -6.14 6.10
CA ARG A 50 4.33 -4.86 6.26
C ARG A 50 4.44 -4.35 7.70
N PHE A 51 4.19 -5.21 8.69
CA PHE A 51 4.39 -4.87 10.10
C PHE A 51 5.83 -4.43 10.40
N LEU A 52 6.83 -5.17 9.91
CA LEU A 52 8.24 -4.83 10.15
C LEU A 52 8.62 -3.48 9.52
N LYS A 53 8.06 -3.17 8.34
CA LYS A 53 8.28 -1.88 7.66
C LYS A 53 7.85 -0.70 8.52
N GLN A 54 6.83 -0.87 9.37
CA GLN A 54 6.36 0.20 10.25
C GLN A 54 7.39 0.60 11.33
N PHE A 55 8.39 -0.22 11.63
CA PHE A 55 9.50 0.17 12.52
C PHE A 55 10.63 0.92 11.80
N THR A 56 10.59 0.97 10.47
CA THR A 56 11.66 1.53 9.62
C THR A 56 11.25 2.76 8.84
N HIS A 57 10.00 3.21 8.95
CA HIS A 57 9.58 4.44 8.31
C HIS A 57 10.31 5.65 8.93
N PHE A 58 10.39 6.74 8.18
CA PHE A 58 11.18 7.92 8.54
C PHE A 58 10.99 8.37 10.00
N LEU A 59 9.74 8.50 10.45
CA LEU A 59 9.42 8.95 11.81
C LEU A 59 9.77 7.88 12.87
N ALA A 60 9.57 6.58 12.62
CA ALA A 60 10.06 5.54 13.53
C ALA A 60 11.58 5.56 13.67
N VAL A 61 12.32 5.78 12.57
CA VAL A 61 13.78 5.91 12.62
C VAL A 61 14.20 7.11 13.46
N LEU A 62 13.54 8.25 13.33
CA LEU A 62 13.79 9.42 14.18
C LEU A 62 13.53 9.11 15.67
N LEU A 63 12.45 8.40 15.99
CA LEU A 63 12.16 7.98 17.36
C LEU A 63 13.19 6.98 17.89
N TRP A 64 13.66 6.03 17.07
CA TRP A 64 14.72 5.11 17.44
C TRP A 64 16.03 5.84 17.76
N ILE A 65 16.39 6.83 16.95
CA ILE A 65 17.54 7.71 17.22
C ILE A 65 17.33 8.44 18.56
N GLY A 66 16.14 9.01 18.77
CA GLY A 66 15.78 9.68 20.02
C GLY A 66 15.91 8.76 21.26
N ALA A 67 15.35 7.56 21.18
CA ALA A 67 15.47 6.55 22.24
C ALA A 67 16.94 6.17 22.49
N GLY A 68 17.72 5.96 21.41
CA GLY A 68 19.15 5.67 21.51
C GLY A 68 19.93 6.78 22.18
N LEU A 69 19.65 8.04 21.83
CA LEU A 69 20.26 9.21 22.47
C LEU A 69 19.86 9.33 23.95
N SER A 70 18.59 9.04 24.30
CA SER A 70 18.14 9.01 25.69
C SER A 70 18.87 7.96 26.53
N PHE A 71 19.05 6.74 25.99
CA PHE A 71 19.81 5.70 26.67
C PHE A 71 21.31 6.01 26.77
N LEU A 72 21.90 6.60 25.73
CA LEU A 72 23.30 7.05 25.76
C LEU A 72 23.50 8.12 26.82
N SER A 73 22.59 9.09 26.92
CA SER A 73 22.64 10.14 27.95
C SER A 73 22.52 9.54 29.36
N ALA A 74 21.60 8.59 29.56
CA ALA A 74 21.43 7.89 30.83
C ALA A 74 22.68 7.11 31.26
N TYR A 75 23.44 6.57 30.31
CA TYR A 75 24.70 5.87 30.56
C TYR A 75 25.83 6.84 30.94
N LEU A 76 25.93 7.99 30.25
CA LEU A 76 26.97 8.99 30.48
C LEU A 76 26.76 9.83 31.74
N HIS A 77 25.50 10.08 32.12
CA HIS A 77 25.13 10.84 33.32
C HIS A 77 24.14 10.02 34.17
N PRO A 78 24.64 9.10 35.01
CA PRO A 78 23.80 8.30 35.89
C PRO A 78 23.20 9.20 36.98
N GLY A 79 21.95 9.62 36.82
CA GLY A 79 21.28 10.49 37.79
C GLY A 79 20.08 11.25 37.24
N GLU A 80 20.01 11.46 35.93
CA GLU A 80 18.82 11.98 35.27
C GLU A 80 17.90 10.83 34.88
N SER A 81 16.58 11.00 35.02
CA SER A 81 15.54 10.03 34.64
C SER A 81 15.42 9.80 33.12
N MET A 82 16.53 9.91 32.39
CA MET A 82 16.64 9.85 30.94
C MET A 82 16.42 8.43 30.41
N SER A 83 16.65 7.40 31.24
CA SER A 83 16.28 6.02 30.94
C SER A 83 14.76 5.84 30.82
N THR A 84 13.99 6.48 31.71
CA THR A 84 12.51 6.50 31.66
C THR A 84 12.02 7.14 30.36
N LEU A 85 12.67 8.21 29.90
CA LEU A 85 12.34 8.85 28.62
C LEU A 85 12.62 7.89 27.45
N GLY A 86 13.75 7.19 27.44
CA GLY A 86 14.08 6.19 26.43
C GLY A 86 13.02 5.08 26.35
N PHE A 87 12.61 4.52 27.49
CA PHE A 87 11.52 3.53 27.54
C PHE A 87 10.18 4.09 27.08
N ALA A 88 9.85 5.35 27.41
CA ALA A 88 8.64 6.01 26.93
C ALA A 88 8.64 6.13 25.40
N ILE A 89 9.77 6.52 24.80
CA ILE A 89 9.90 6.62 23.33
C ILE A 89 9.74 5.24 22.68
N VAL A 90 10.34 4.19 23.24
CA VAL A 90 10.14 2.82 22.74
C VAL A 90 8.67 2.40 22.83
N GLY A 91 7.99 2.75 23.92
CA GLY A 91 6.54 2.54 24.05
C GLY A 91 5.74 3.25 22.95
N VAL A 92 6.08 4.50 22.63
CA VAL A 92 5.45 5.24 21.53
C VAL A 92 5.68 4.57 20.18
N ILE A 93 6.89 4.07 19.91
CA ILE A 93 7.20 3.32 18.67
C ILE A 93 6.30 2.08 18.56
N LEU A 94 6.16 1.31 19.64
CA LEU A 94 5.32 0.10 19.67
C LEU A 94 3.84 0.42 19.45
N ILE A 95 3.32 1.45 20.12
CA ILE A 95 1.92 1.88 19.97
C ILE A 95 1.66 2.35 18.53
N ASN A 96 2.56 3.17 17.97
CA ASN A 96 2.45 3.64 16.60
C ASN A 96 2.45 2.45 15.62
N ALA A 97 3.39 1.51 15.80
CA ALA A 97 3.47 0.35 14.94
C ALA A 97 2.21 -0.51 14.97
N LEU A 98 1.69 -0.77 16.16
CA LEU A 98 0.45 -1.52 16.34
C LEU A 98 -0.76 -0.80 15.73
N PHE A 99 -0.87 0.51 15.96
CA PHE A 99 -1.99 1.30 15.45
C PHE A 99 -2.03 1.32 13.93
N THR A 100 -0.90 1.60 13.28
CA THR A 100 -0.82 1.60 11.81
C THR A 100 -1.08 0.22 11.22
N PHE A 101 -0.56 -0.83 11.85
CA PHE A 101 -0.83 -2.21 11.42
C PHE A 101 -2.32 -2.56 11.46
N ILE A 102 -3.02 -2.18 12.55
CA ILE A 102 -4.46 -2.40 12.67
C ILE A 102 -5.24 -1.59 11.63
N GLN A 103 -4.82 -0.35 11.35
CA GLN A 103 -5.45 0.47 10.31
C GLN A 103 -5.29 -0.14 8.92
N GLU A 104 -4.09 -0.62 8.58
CA GLU A 104 -3.81 -1.22 7.29
C GLU A 104 -4.55 -2.56 7.13
N TYR A 105 -4.56 -3.40 8.18
CA TYR A 105 -5.35 -4.63 8.21
C TYR A 105 -6.85 -4.36 8.00
N ARG A 106 -7.40 -3.33 8.64
CA ARG A 106 -8.81 -2.93 8.45
C ARG A 106 -9.09 -2.40 7.05
N ALA A 107 -8.15 -1.66 6.46
CA ALA A 107 -8.28 -1.14 5.10
C ALA A 107 -8.27 -2.27 4.06
N GLU A 108 -7.42 -3.29 4.24
CA GLU A 108 -7.42 -4.49 3.40
C GLU A 108 -8.75 -5.23 3.48
N MET A 109 -9.30 -5.43 4.69
CA MET A 109 -10.60 -6.07 4.86
C MET A 109 -11.76 -5.33 4.18
N ALA A 110 -11.66 -4.00 4.04
CA ALA A 110 -12.69 -3.20 3.38
C ALA A 110 -12.62 -3.26 1.84
N LEU A 111 -11.47 -3.66 1.27
CA LEU A 111 -11.30 -3.83 -0.18
C LEU A 111 -11.70 -5.24 -0.65
N GLU A 112 -11.71 -6.22 0.25
CA GLU A 112 -12.17 -7.59 -0.02
C GLU A 112 -13.71 -7.75 0.04
N ALA A 113 -14.42 -6.77 0.60
CA ALA A 113 -15.88 -6.76 0.73
C ALA A 113 -16.55 -5.94 -0.39
#